data_AF-A0A4Q5SPM7-F1
#
_entry.id   AF-A0A4Q5SPM7-F1
#
_cell.length_a   1.000
_cell.length_b   1.000
_cell.length_c   1.000
_cell.angle_alpha   90.00
_cell.angle_beta   90.00
_cell.angle_gamma   90.00
#
_symmetry.space_group_name_H-M   'P 1'
#
loop_
_entity.id
_entity.type
_entity.pdbx_description
1 polymer ?
#
loop_
_entity_poly.entity_id
_entity_poly.type
_entity_poly.pdbx_seq_one_letter_code
_entity_poly.pdbx_strand_id
1 'polypeptide(L)'
;MNKQTEEILSGFIYIDALSIPLKVGFRIISPAVIAGGPLEVEAFLINNSTIPLKLFVSGDMIKSRFAHYAFEAFIDENLIVDPTPASAYLGGPQGGINVSAGETFIQTILLNDYLKLEDAQTYIPSGVSKLLKLICHWNLKLSAKINAAQFEHELTVSIPLAVVVVRNDGRLEKLSAKLYADVLLTPVNLHSLNSLLAMRSAAMVYIEKLLNHQDPNIAAQAQNIYNSLSQ
;
A
#
# COMPACT_ATOMS: atom_id res chain seq x y z
N MET A 1 30.77 16.63 3.65
CA MET A 1 29.82 16.34 4.75
C MET A 1 28.72 15.43 4.20
N ASN A 2 28.78 14.13 4.50
CA ASN A 2 27.67 13.22 4.20
C ASN A 2 26.59 13.48 5.24
N LYS A 3 25.50 14.15 4.85
CA LYS A 3 24.25 14.07 5.62
C LYS A 3 23.85 12.60 5.58
N GLN A 4 23.86 11.94 6.74
CA GLN A 4 23.29 10.61 6.85
C GLN A 4 21.84 10.69 6.38
N THR A 5 21.55 9.95 5.32
CA THR A 5 20.20 9.68 4.85
C THR A 5 19.51 8.89 5.96
N GLU A 6 18.67 9.55 6.76
CA GLU A 6 17.99 8.91 7.89
C GLU A 6 16.74 8.17 7.41
N GLU A 7 16.67 6.87 7.69
CA GLU A 7 15.46 6.09 7.45
C GLU A 7 14.41 6.41 8.50
N ILE A 8 13.17 6.56 8.05
CA ILE A 8 11.99 6.79 8.88
C ILE A 8 10.99 5.71 8.49
N LEU A 9 11.15 4.52 9.09
CA LEU A 9 10.32 3.35 8.78
C LEU A 9 8.94 3.39 9.46
N SER A 10 8.75 4.27 10.44
CA SER A 10 7.49 4.45 11.15
C SER A 10 7.34 5.91 11.56
N GLY A 11 6.12 6.41 11.43
CA GLY A 11 5.76 7.77 11.83
C GLY A 11 4.33 7.80 12.35
N PHE A 12 4.06 8.71 13.28
CA PHE A 12 2.72 8.87 13.85
C PHE A 12 2.53 10.27 14.41
N ILE A 13 1.27 10.61 14.61
CA ILE A 13 0.83 11.79 15.36
C ILE A 13 -0.19 11.39 16.42
N TYR A 14 -0.27 12.22 17.46
CA TYR A 14 -1.40 12.20 18.38
C TYR A 14 -2.43 13.21 17.90
N ILE A 15 -3.69 12.81 17.87
CA ILE A 15 -4.81 13.66 17.52
C ILE A 15 -5.89 13.51 18.59
N ASP A 16 -6.61 14.59 18.85
CA ASP A 16 -7.85 14.55 19.61
C ASP A 16 -9.02 14.70 18.65
N ALA A 17 -9.77 13.61 18.44
CA ALA A 17 -10.94 13.59 17.57
C ALA A 17 -12.15 13.18 18.38
N LEU A 18 -13.24 13.95 18.31
CA LEU A 18 -14.46 13.67 19.09
C LEU A 18 -14.22 13.61 20.61
N SER A 19 -13.25 14.37 21.12
CA SER A 19 -12.76 14.30 22.52
C SER A 19 -12.16 12.94 22.91
N ILE A 20 -11.72 12.16 21.93
CA ILE A 20 -11.05 10.87 22.11
C ILE A 20 -9.59 11.03 21.68
N PRO A 21 -8.60 10.79 22.57
CA PRO A 21 -7.18 10.82 22.21
C PRO A 21 -6.80 9.58 21.39
N LEU A 22 -6.32 9.81 20.17
CA LEU A 22 -5.92 8.77 19.23
C LEU A 22 -4.45 8.93 18.86
N LYS A 23 -3.79 7.80 18.61
CA LYS A 23 -2.49 7.77 17.95
C LYS A 23 -2.66 7.15 16.57
N VAL A 24 -2.33 7.91 15.53
CA VAL A 24 -2.51 7.48 14.15
C VAL A 24 -1.20 7.56 13.41
N GLY A 25 -0.88 6.56 12.61
CA GLY A 25 0.38 6.54 11.90
C GLY A 25 0.47 5.52 10.79
N PHE A 26 1.68 5.43 10.24
CA PHE A 26 2.05 4.48 9.21
C PHE A 26 3.38 3.81 9.55
N ARG A 27 3.57 2.57 9.11
CA ARG A 27 4.81 1.81 9.28
C ARG A 27 5.11 0.98 8.03
N ILE A 28 6.33 1.06 7.52
CA ILE A 28 6.82 0.15 6.47
C ILE A 28 7.08 -1.21 7.11
N ILE A 29 6.50 -2.25 6.53
CA ILE A 29 6.64 -3.63 7.04
C ILE A 29 7.39 -4.57 6.10
N SER A 30 7.73 -4.11 4.89
CA SER A 30 8.56 -4.90 3.98
C SER A 30 9.98 -5.05 4.53
N PRO A 31 10.47 -6.29 4.75
CA PRO A 31 11.77 -6.54 5.40
C PRO A 31 12.98 -6.11 4.56
N ALA A 32 12.81 -5.99 3.24
CA ALA A 32 13.82 -5.42 2.35
C ALA A 32 13.14 -4.76 1.16
N VAL A 33 13.41 -3.47 0.93
CA VAL A 33 12.83 -2.73 -0.18
C VAL A 33 13.74 -2.78 -1.39
N ILE A 34 13.29 -3.51 -2.41
CA ILE A 34 14.01 -3.69 -3.68
C ILE A 34 13.33 -2.81 -4.73
N ALA A 35 14.12 -2.12 -5.56
CA ALA A 35 13.58 -1.33 -6.67
C ALA A 35 12.75 -2.23 -7.61
N GLY A 36 11.49 -1.86 -7.85
CA GLY A 36 10.53 -2.66 -8.62
C GLY A 36 9.88 -3.82 -7.87
N GLY A 37 10.24 -4.03 -6.60
CA GLY A 37 9.58 -5.00 -5.73
C GLY A 37 8.26 -4.47 -5.14
N PRO A 38 7.45 -5.35 -4.54
CA PRO A 38 6.29 -4.94 -3.77
C PRO A 38 6.75 -4.23 -2.48
N LEU A 39 6.04 -3.17 -2.10
CA LEU A 39 6.26 -2.46 -0.85
C LEU A 39 4.95 -2.36 -0.07
N GLU A 40 4.99 -2.74 1.20
CA GLU A 40 3.84 -2.73 2.08
C GLU A 40 4.02 -1.77 3.25
N VAL A 41 2.94 -1.08 3.54
CA VAL A 41 2.80 -0.17 4.68
C VAL A 41 1.57 -0.55 5.48
N GLU A 42 1.71 -0.58 6.80
CA GLU A 42 0.59 -0.62 7.71
C GLU A 42 0.13 0.80 8.04
N ALA A 43 -1.15 1.10 7.81
CA ALA A 43 -1.82 2.21 8.47
C ALA A 43 -2.38 1.71 9.81
N PHE A 44 -2.19 2.47 10.89
CA PHE A 44 -2.68 2.08 12.21
C PHE A 44 -3.36 3.24 12.94
N LEU A 45 -4.38 2.90 13.72
CA LEU A 45 -5.09 3.79 14.62
C LEU A 45 -5.21 3.12 15.98
N ILE A 46 -4.63 3.73 17.00
CA ILE A 46 -4.65 3.26 18.38
C ILE A 46 -5.61 4.17 19.16
N ASN A 47 -6.65 3.57 19.74
CA ASN A 47 -7.56 4.26 20.63
C ASN A 47 -7.03 4.21 22.06
N ASN A 48 -6.29 5.23 22.48
CA ASN A 48 -5.68 5.29 23.83
C ASN A 48 -6.68 5.73 24.91
N SER A 49 -7.97 5.80 24.59
CA SER A 49 -9.00 6.26 25.52
C SER A 49 -9.71 5.10 26.22
N THR A 50 -10.69 5.44 27.06
CA THR A 50 -11.64 4.52 27.68
C THR A 50 -12.95 4.40 26.90
N ILE A 51 -13.11 5.12 25.78
CA ILE A 51 -14.35 5.22 25.01
C ILE A 51 -14.15 4.56 23.65
N PRO A 52 -15.00 3.59 23.24
CA PRO A 52 -14.91 3.02 21.90
C PRO A 52 -15.33 4.04 20.84
N LEU A 53 -14.82 3.87 19.62
CA LEU A 53 -15.23 4.67 18.47
C LEU A 53 -15.52 3.77 17.26
N LYS A 54 -16.14 4.35 16.24
CA LYS A 54 -16.34 3.71 14.95
C LYS A 54 -15.46 4.38 13.90
N LEU A 55 -14.60 3.61 13.26
CA LEU A 55 -13.81 3.99 12.10
C LEU A 55 -14.52 3.53 10.83
N PHE A 56 -14.78 4.45 9.91
CA PHE A 56 -15.35 4.12 8.62
C PHE A 56 -14.24 3.82 7.62
N VAL A 57 -14.33 2.64 7.01
CA VAL A 57 -13.45 2.17 5.94
C VAL A 57 -14.26 1.96 4.67
N SER A 58 -13.64 2.19 3.52
CA SER A 58 -14.27 1.86 2.25
C SER A 58 -13.22 1.43 1.22
N GLY A 59 -13.68 0.86 0.11
CA GLY A 59 -12.85 0.56 -1.05
C GLY A 59 -13.20 1.44 -2.24
N ASP A 60 -12.31 1.49 -3.23
CA ASP A 60 -12.59 1.98 -4.57
C ASP A 60 -12.83 0.78 -5.49
N MET A 61 -14.04 0.65 -6.03
CA MET A 61 -14.39 -0.49 -6.89
C MET A 61 -13.66 -0.49 -8.24
N ILE A 62 -13.29 0.67 -8.77
CA ILE A 62 -12.53 0.74 -10.03
C ILE A 62 -11.09 0.36 -9.76
N LYS A 63 -10.48 1.01 -8.77
CA LYS A 63 -9.04 0.86 -8.50
C LYS A 63 -8.70 -0.39 -7.69
N SER A 64 -9.72 -1.09 -7.17
CA SER A 64 -9.58 -2.28 -6.32
C SER A 64 -8.63 -2.08 -5.13
N ARG A 65 -8.60 -0.87 -4.57
CA ARG A 65 -7.75 -0.51 -3.43
C ARG A 65 -8.57 0.13 -2.32
N PHE A 66 -8.02 0.20 -1.11
CA PHE A 66 -8.67 0.90 -0.01
C PHE A 66 -8.88 2.38 -0.36
N ALA A 67 -10.05 2.91 -0.02
CA ALA A 67 -10.31 4.33 -0.13
C ALA A 67 -9.69 5.08 1.06
N HIS A 68 -9.68 6.41 0.96
CA HIS A 68 -9.22 7.33 2.00
C HIS A 68 -7.71 7.37 2.24
N TYR A 69 -6.94 6.50 1.59
CA TYR A 69 -5.48 6.59 1.58
C TYR A 69 -5.00 7.26 0.29
N ALA A 70 -3.97 8.07 0.42
CA ALA A 70 -3.22 8.63 -0.71
C ALA A 70 -1.73 8.65 -0.36
N PHE A 71 -0.89 8.53 -1.38
CA PHE A 71 0.55 8.47 -1.19
C PHE A 71 1.24 9.35 -2.23
N GLU A 72 2.23 10.09 -1.78
CA GLU A 72 3.19 10.79 -2.63
C GLU A 72 4.56 10.17 -2.39
N ALA A 73 5.33 9.99 -3.46
CA ALA A 73 6.59 9.27 -3.38
C ALA A 73 7.65 9.89 -4.26
N PHE A 74 8.88 9.97 -3.76
CA PHE A 74 9.99 10.61 -4.46
C PHE A 74 11.29 9.82 -4.32
N ILE A 75 12.03 9.71 -5.43
CA ILE A 75 13.43 9.23 -5.47
C ILE A 75 14.27 10.30 -6.17
N ASP A 76 15.26 10.87 -5.48
CA ASP A 76 16.10 11.96 -6.00
C ASP A 76 15.27 13.07 -6.69
N GLU A 77 14.19 13.52 -6.03
CA GLU A 77 13.24 14.54 -6.53
C GLU A 77 12.30 14.10 -7.66
N ASN A 78 12.50 12.91 -8.24
CA ASN A 78 11.58 12.33 -9.22
C ASN A 78 10.33 11.81 -8.53
N LEU A 79 9.16 12.33 -8.92
CA LEU A 79 7.85 11.87 -8.45
C LEU A 79 7.54 10.48 -9.01
N ILE A 80 7.19 9.55 -8.14
CA ILE A 80 6.59 8.27 -8.52
C ILE A 80 5.07 8.48 -8.57
N VAL A 81 4.47 8.23 -9.72
CA VAL A 81 3.08 8.55 -10.00
C VAL A 81 2.13 7.41 -9.65
N ASP A 82 0.84 7.73 -9.47
CA ASP A 82 -0.23 6.73 -9.37
C ASP A 82 -0.30 5.90 -10.67
N PRO A 83 -0.48 4.56 -10.61
CA PRO A 83 -0.68 3.74 -11.81
C PRO A 83 -1.95 4.10 -12.60
N THR A 84 -2.94 4.72 -11.96
CA THR A 84 -4.28 5.04 -12.47
C THR A 84 -4.70 6.49 -12.17
N PRO A 85 -3.92 7.50 -12.59
CA PRO A 85 -4.12 8.89 -12.17
C PRO A 85 -5.41 9.51 -12.73
N ALA A 86 -5.85 9.06 -13.91
CA ALA A 86 -7.05 9.56 -14.60
C ALA A 86 -8.34 8.83 -14.19
N SER A 87 -8.24 7.75 -13.41
CA SER A 87 -9.41 6.97 -13.02
C SER A 87 -10.20 7.69 -11.93
N ALA A 88 -11.48 7.96 -12.21
CA ALA A 88 -12.40 8.57 -11.26
C ALA A 88 -12.66 7.66 -10.05
N TYR A 89 -12.85 8.26 -8.88
CA TYR A 89 -13.30 7.55 -7.69
C TYR A 89 -14.81 7.29 -7.82
N LEU A 90 -15.22 6.04 -8.00
CA LEU A 90 -16.65 5.65 -8.02
C LEU A 90 -17.18 5.23 -6.64
N GLY A 91 -16.40 5.41 -5.59
CA GLY A 91 -16.72 4.84 -4.30
C GLY A 91 -16.70 3.31 -4.30
N GLY A 92 -17.21 2.77 -3.21
CA GLY A 92 -17.36 1.35 -3.00
C GLY A 92 -18.06 1.08 -1.68
N PRO A 93 -18.22 -0.19 -1.30
CA PRO A 93 -18.83 -0.55 -0.03
C PRO A 93 -18.14 0.18 1.12
N GLN A 94 -18.92 0.92 1.89
CA GLN A 94 -18.47 1.54 3.12
C GLN A 94 -18.95 0.71 4.31
N GLY A 95 -18.01 0.35 5.18
CA GLY A 95 -18.27 -0.34 6.44
C GLY A 95 -17.76 0.49 7.60
N GLY A 96 -18.31 0.25 8.79
CA GLY A 96 -17.76 0.80 10.02
C GLY A 96 -17.19 -0.31 10.89
N ILE A 97 -15.97 -0.10 11.35
CA ILE A 97 -15.24 -0.98 12.25
C ILE A 97 -15.24 -0.32 13.62
N ASN A 98 -15.67 -1.05 14.64
CA ASN A 98 -15.56 -0.58 16.02
C ASN A 98 -14.11 -0.75 16.46
N VAL A 99 -13.51 0.33 16.96
CA VAL A 99 -12.18 0.33 17.57
C VAL A 99 -12.39 0.54 19.07
N SER A 100 -12.29 -0.55 19.83
CA SER A 100 -12.56 -0.51 21.27
C SER A 100 -11.51 0.32 22.01
N ALA A 101 -11.83 0.68 23.25
CA ALA A 101 -10.90 1.33 24.16
C ALA A 101 -9.63 0.47 24.36
N GLY A 102 -8.45 1.06 24.17
CA GLY A 102 -7.16 0.38 24.26
C GLY A 102 -6.80 -0.51 23.07
N GLU A 103 -7.65 -0.60 22.05
CA GLU A 103 -7.38 -1.43 20.87
C GLU A 103 -6.68 -0.67 19.75
N THR A 104 -6.05 -1.44 18.86
CA THR A 104 -5.39 -0.95 17.65
C THR A 104 -6.10 -1.53 16.43
N PHE A 105 -6.53 -0.64 15.55
CA PHE A 105 -6.86 -1.01 14.18
C PHE A 105 -5.61 -0.97 13.32
N ILE A 106 -5.42 -1.98 12.48
CA ILE A 106 -4.29 -2.08 11.53
C ILE A 106 -4.86 -2.46 10.16
N GLN A 107 -4.40 -1.75 9.13
CA GLN A 107 -4.65 -2.08 7.74
C GLN A 107 -3.33 -2.16 6.98
N THR A 108 -3.02 -3.33 6.43
CA THR A 108 -1.90 -3.48 5.49
C THR A 108 -2.31 -2.96 4.11
N ILE A 109 -1.42 -2.18 3.51
CA ILE A 109 -1.62 -1.50 2.23
C ILE A 109 -0.42 -1.84 1.35
N LEU A 110 -0.70 -2.37 0.16
CA LEU A 110 0.30 -2.56 -0.89
C LEU A 110 0.49 -1.23 -1.64
N LEU A 111 1.64 -0.58 -1.47
CA LEU A 111 1.89 0.75 -2.03
C LEU A 111 1.91 0.76 -3.56
N ASN A 112 2.23 -0.37 -4.18
CA ASN A 112 2.20 -0.54 -5.64
C ASN A 112 0.81 -0.27 -6.25
N ASP A 113 -0.26 -0.44 -5.48
CA ASP A 113 -1.63 -0.11 -5.92
C ASP A 113 -1.87 1.41 -6.02
N TYR A 114 -0.99 2.21 -5.41
CA TYR A 114 -1.06 3.67 -5.33
C TYR A 114 0.09 4.37 -6.03
N LEU A 115 1.18 3.67 -6.31
CA LEU A 115 2.44 4.21 -6.83
C LEU A 115 3.07 3.21 -7.79
N LYS A 116 3.55 3.67 -8.95
CA LYS A 116 4.31 2.87 -9.91
C LYS A 116 5.72 2.57 -9.43
N LEU A 117 5.86 1.76 -8.37
CA LEU A 117 7.16 1.43 -7.79
C LEU A 117 8.03 0.58 -8.72
N GLU A 118 7.46 -0.02 -9.77
CA GLU A 118 8.20 -0.60 -10.89
C GLU A 118 9.15 0.41 -11.55
N ASP A 119 8.76 1.70 -11.61
CA ASP A 119 9.56 2.76 -12.22
C ASP A 119 10.82 3.08 -11.38
N ALA A 120 10.89 2.65 -10.12
CA ALA A 120 12.07 2.85 -9.27
C ALA A 120 13.36 2.30 -9.89
N GLN A 121 13.27 1.25 -10.72
CA GLN A 121 14.44 0.72 -11.44
C GLN A 121 15.03 1.72 -12.44
N THR A 122 14.26 2.67 -12.93
CA THR A 122 14.73 3.71 -13.86
C THR A 122 15.53 4.81 -13.15
N TYR A 123 15.17 5.11 -11.90
CA TYR A 123 15.79 6.16 -11.09
C TYR A 123 17.01 5.67 -10.29
N ILE A 124 17.11 4.36 -10.04
CA ILE A 124 18.18 3.77 -9.24
C ILE A 124 19.11 2.96 -10.16
N PRO A 125 20.41 3.31 -10.26
CA PRO A 125 21.38 2.49 -11.00
C PRO A 125 21.57 1.10 -10.37
N SER A 126 21.95 0.12 -11.18
CA SER A 126 22.14 -1.26 -10.68
C SER A 126 23.22 -1.33 -9.59
N GLY A 127 22.93 -2.03 -8.49
CA GLY A 127 23.81 -2.13 -7.32
C GLY A 127 23.81 -0.89 -6.42
N VAL A 128 23.08 0.17 -6.78
CA VAL A 128 23.01 1.41 -5.99
C VAL A 128 21.77 1.39 -5.09
N SER A 129 21.87 2.10 -3.97
CA SER A 129 20.78 2.35 -3.04
C SER A 129 20.40 3.83 -3.05
N LYS A 130 19.11 4.12 -2.99
CA LYS A 130 18.56 5.48 -2.92
C LYS A 130 17.47 5.57 -1.86
N LEU A 131 17.20 6.78 -1.38
CA LEU A 131 16.10 7.01 -0.44
C LEU A 131 14.81 7.21 -1.21
N LEU A 132 13.81 6.37 -0.92
CA LEU A 132 12.42 6.62 -1.27
C LEU A 132 11.79 7.41 -0.13
N LYS A 133 11.42 8.66 -0.42
CA LYS A 133 10.64 9.49 0.48
C LYS A 133 9.17 9.25 0.19
N LEU A 134 8.37 9.05 1.24
CA LEU A 134 6.94 8.82 1.16
C LEU A 134 6.22 9.86 2.01
N ILE A 135 5.12 10.40 1.51
CA ILE A 135 4.15 11.14 2.30
C ILE A 135 2.85 10.33 2.27
N CYS A 136 2.51 9.74 3.42
CA CYS A 136 1.35 8.90 3.58
C CYS A 136 0.20 9.74 4.11
N HIS A 137 -0.90 9.79 3.37
CA HIS A 137 -2.11 10.52 3.75
C HIS A 137 -3.21 9.53 4.08
N TRP A 138 -3.92 9.78 5.19
CA TRP A 138 -5.12 9.05 5.54
C TRP A 138 -6.23 10.00 5.97
N ASN A 139 -7.31 10.00 5.20
CA ASN A 139 -8.54 10.69 5.54
C ASN A 139 -9.40 9.84 6.49
N LEU A 140 -9.25 10.06 7.78
CA LEU A 140 -9.99 9.36 8.82
C LEU A 140 -11.44 9.84 8.87
N LYS A 141 -12.36 8.88 8.84
CA LYS A 141 -13.79 9.11 9.01
C LYS A 141 -14.26 8.41 10.27
N LEU A 142 -14.68 9.17 11.27
CA LEU A 142 -14.90 8.69 12.63
C LEU A 142 -16.31 9.02 13.14
N SER A 143 -16.83 8.20 14.04
CA SER A 143 -17.99 8.53 14.88
C SER A 143 -17.77 8.03 16.31
N ALA A 144 -18.28 8.77 17.29
CA ALA A 144 -18.26 8.38 18.70
C ALA A 144 -19.36 7.34 19.01
N LYS A 145 -20.30 7.13 18.08
CA LYS A 145 -21.40 6.17 18.22
C LYS A 145 -21.07 4.89 17.46
N ILE A 146 -20.89 3.79 18.18
CA ILE A 146 -20.62 2.45 17.61
C ILE A 146 -21.69 1.97 16.61
N ASN A 147 -22.93 2.46 16.75
CA ASN A 147 -24.06 2.13 15.87
C ASN A 147 -24.34 3.21 14.81
N ALA A 148 -23.44 4.17 14.61
CA ALA A 148 -23.63 5.19 13.59
C ALA A 148 -23.71 4.58 12.19
N ALA A 149 -24.65 5.08 11.39
CA ALA A 149 -24.78 4.76 9.97
C ALA A 149 -23.85 5.60 9.08
N GLN A 150 -23.33 6.72 9.60
CA GLN A 150 -22.45 7.66 8.91
C GLN A 150 -21.42 8.25 9.87
N PHE A 151 -20.31 8.77 9.35
CA PHE A 151 -19.30 9.44 10.15
C PHE A 151 -19.78 10.82 10.63
N GLU A 152 -19.30 11.25 11.78
CA GLU A 152 -19.60 12.57 12.40
C GLU A 152 -18.41 13.52 12.27
N HIS A 153 -17.22 12.97 12.05
CA HIS A 153 -15.98 13.72 11.99
C HIS A 153 -15.07 13.17 10.88
N GLU A 154 -14.42 14.07 10.16
CA GLU A 154 -13.51 13.77 9.07
C GLU A 154 -12.24 14.60 9.26
N LEU A 155 -11.08 13.95 9.22
CA LEU A 155 -9.79 14.64 9.33
C LEU A 155 -8.72 13.91 8.52
N THR A 156 -7.81 14.66 7.90
CA THR A 156 -6.68 14.06 7.16
C THR A 156 -5.43 14.11 8.00
N VAL A 157 -4.75 12.97 8.13
CA VAL A 157 -3.42 12.86 8.71
C VAL A 157 -2.39 12.68 7.60
N SER A 158 -1.23 13.32 7.75
CA SER A 158 -0.11 13.24 6.80
C SER A 158 1.16 12.87 7.55
N ILE A 159 1.75 11.74 7.20
CA ILE A 159 2.91 11.18 7.88
C ILE A 159 4.04 10.97 6.88
N PRO A 160 5.19 11.63 7.04
CA PRO A 160 6.36 11.36 6.21
C PRO A 160 7.03 10.05 6.66
N LEU A 161 7.38 9.21 5.70
CA LEU A 161 8.24 8.04 5.87
C LEU A 161 9.42 8.13 4.89
N ALA A 162 10.49 7.40 5.18
CA ALA A 162 11.67 7.34 4.33
C ALA A 162 12.32 5.97 4.43
N VAL A 163 12.60 5.32 3.30
CA VAL A 163 13.19 3.99 3.28
C VAL A 163 14.24 3.86 2.19
N VAL A 164 15.32 3.14 2.50
CA VAL A 164 16.35 2.85 1.51
C VAL A 164 15.84 1.77 0.56
N VAL A 165 15.85 2.08 -0.73
CA VAL A 165 15.51 1.17 -1.82
C VAL A 165 16.79 0.79 -2.54
N VAL A 166 17.00 -0.51 -2.72
CA VAL A 166 18.19 -1.05 -3.38
C VAL A 166 17.80 -1.62 -4.74
N ARG A 167 18.51 -1.24 -5.81
CA ARG A 167 18.36 -1.96 -7.08
C ARG A 167 19.25 -3.20 -7.08
N ASN A 168 18.62 -4.36 -7.07
CA ASN A 168 19.26 -5.65 -7.19
C ASN A 168 18.40 -6.58 -8.05
N ASP A 169 18.69 -6.59 -9.35
CA ASP A 169 17.88 -7.26 -10.36
C ASP A 169 17.82 -8.79 -10.12
N GLY A 170 18.91 -9.39 -9.64
CA GLY A 170 18.94 -10.81 -9.30
C GLY A 170 18.11 -11.18 -8.06
N ARG A 171 17.98 -10.27 -7.07
CA ARG A 171 17.07 -10.45 -5.93
C ARG A 171 15.62 -10.23 -6.34
N LEU A 172 15.37 -9.27 -7.22
CA LEU A 172 14.04 -9.00 -7.77
C LEU A 172 13.51 -10.22 -8.53
N GLU A 173 14.31 -10.79 -9.43
CA GLU A 173 13.94 -12.00 -10.18
C GLU A 173 13.63 -13.19 -9.25
N LYS A 174 14.45 -13.40 -8.22
CA LYS A 174 14.20 -14.45 -7.20
C LYS A 174 12.92 -14.20 -6.42
N LEU A 175 12.59 -12.94 -6.13
CA LEU A 175 11.36 -12.58 -5.45
C LEU A 175 10.14 -12.86 -6.35
N SER A 176 10.17 -12.42 -7.60
CA SER A 176 9.11 -12.70 -8.58
C SER A 176 8.89 -14.20 -8.78
N ALA A 177 9.98 -14.98 -8.90
CA ALA A 177 9.93 -16.43 -9.00
C ALA A 177 9.28 -17.08 -7.77
N LYS A 178 9.64 -16.62 -6.57
CA LYS A 178 9.07 -17.10 -5.31
C LYS A 178 7.58 -16.80 -5.23
N LEU A 179 7.18 -15.55 -5.48
CA LEU A 179 5.78 -15.15 -5.45
C LEU A 179 4.95 -15.96 -6.45
N TYR A 180 5.47 -16.15 -7.67
CA TYR A 180 4.84 -17.02 -8.66
C TYR A 180 4.69 -18.47 -8.18
N ALA A 181 5.73 -19.05 -7.60
CA ALA A 181 5.65 -20.41 -7.04
C ALA A 181 4.59 -20.52 -5.93
N ASP A 182 4.49 -19.50 -5.07
CA ASP A 182 3.48 -19.44 -4.00
C ASP A 182 2.04 -19.34 -4.56
N VAL A 183 1.85 -18.70 -5.72
CA VAL A 183 0.54 -18.63 -6.41
C VAL A 183 0.10 -19.99 -6.92
N LEU A 184 1.03 -20.87 -7.29
CA LEU A 184 0.73 -22.21 -7.78
C LEU A 184 0.37 -23.21 -6.65
N LEU A 185 0.49 -22.82 -5.38
CA LEU A 185 0.10 -23.65 -4.24
C LEU A 185 -1.43 -23.76 -4.13
N THR A 186 -1.90 -24.83 -3.48
CA THR A 186 -3.32 -25.04 -3.15
C THR A 186 -3.48 -25.14 -1.63
N PRO A 187 -4.25 -24.24 -0.98
CA PRO A 187 -4.99 -23.11 -1.55
C PRO A 187 -4.05 -22.01 -2.08
N VAL A 188 -4.53 -21.24 -3.06
CA VAL A 188 -3.78 -20.12 -3.65
C VAL A 188 -3.43 -19.11 -2.57
N ASN A 189 -2.16 -18.67 -2.56
CA ASN A 189 -1.74 -17.56 -1.73
C ASN A 189 -2.09 -16.22 -2.41
N LEU A 190 -3.24 -15.65 -2.03
CA LEU A 190 -3.73 -14.38 -2.59
C LEU A 190 -2.79 -13.20 -2.35
N HIS A 191 -2.09 -13.16 -1.21
CA HIS A 191 -1.12 -12.11 -0.94
C HIS A 191 0.07 -12.19 -1.91
N SER A 192 0.55 -13.40 -2.24
CA SER A 192 1.59 -13.59 -3.24
C SER A 192 1.12 -13.22 -4.65
N LEU A 193 -0.13 -13.55 -5.00
CA LEU A 193 -0.74 -13.14 -6.28
C LEU A 193 -0.79 -11.62 -6.41
N ASN A 194 -1.36 -10.95 -5.41
CA ASN A 194 -1.52 -9.49 -5.41
C ASN A 194 -0.15 -8.80 -5.47
N SER A 195 0.81 -9.26 -4.66
CA SER A 195 2.18 -8.74 -4.67
C SER A 195 2.85 -8.88 -6.04
N LEU A 196 2.73 -10.05 -6.67
CA LEU A 196 3.31 -10.30 -7.99
C LEU A 196 2.69 -9.42 -9.08
N LEU A 197 1.36 -9.34 -9.10
CA LEU A 197 0.63 -8.52 -10.08
C LEU A 197 0.93 -7.03 -9.93
N ALA A 198 1.10 -6.55 -8.70
CA ALA A 198 1.42 -5.15 -8.42
C ALA A 198 2.87 -4.77 -8.75
N MET A 199 3.78 -5.74 -8.96
CA MET A 199 5.11 -5.48 -9.53
C MET A 199 5.07 -5.11 -11.02
N ARG A 200 3.97 -5.41 -11.72
CA ARG A 200 3.70 -4.96 -13.10
C ARG A 200 4.87 -5.27 -14.05
N SER A 201 5.46 -4.25 -14.70
CA SER A 201 6.54 -4.46 -15.68
C SER A 201 7.78 -5.15 -15.07
N ALA A 202 8.03 -4.96 -13.77
CA ALA A 202 9.14 -5.61 -13.06
C ALA A 202 8.95 -7.13 -12.88
N ALA A 203 7.73 -7.64 -13.05
CA ALA A 203 7.41 -9.07 -12.98
C ALA A 203 6.78 -9.62 -14.27
N MET A 204 6.91 -8.91 -15.41
CA MET A 204 6.21 -9.21 -16.67
C MET A 204 6.32 -10.68 -17.08
N VAL A 205 7.52 -11.26 -17.03
CA VAL A 205 7.79 -12.66 -17.39
C VAL A 205 6.92 -13.64 -16.59
N TYR A 206 6.62 -13.33 -15.32
CA TYR A 206 5.79 -14.18 -14.47
C TYR A 206 4.30 -13.89 -14.62
N ILE A 207 3.93 -12.64 -14.91
CA ILE A 207 2.56 -12.27 -15.26
C ILE A 207 2.13 -12.98 -16.55
N GLU A 208 2.99 -13.04 -17.57
CA GLU A 208 2.75 -13.77 -18.81
C GLU A 208 2.50 -15.27 -18.57
N LYS A 209 3.23 -15.89 -17.64
CA LYS A 209 3.00 -17.29 -17.26
C LYS A 209 1.62 -17.50 -16.63
N LEU A 210 1.13 -16.53 -15.86
CA LEU A 210 -0.19 -16.60 -15.22
C LEU A 210 -1.36 -16.47 -16.21
N LEU A 211 -1.13 -16.01 -17.44
CA LEU A 211 -2.20 -15.94 -18.46
C LEU A 211 -2.81 -17.31 -18.79
N ASN A 212 -2.05 -18.39 -18.59
CA ASN A 212 -2.49 -19.77 -18.83
C ASN A 212 -2.74 -20.53 -17.51
N HIS A 213 -2.99 -19.83 -16.41
CA HIS A 213 -3.26 -20.45 -15.12
C HIS A 213 -4.56 -21.28 -15.15
N GLN A 214 -4.59 -22.41 -14.44
CA GLN A 214 -5.74 -23.32 -14.43
C GLN A 214 -6.99 -22.69 -13.78
N ASP A 215 -6.79 -21.85 -12.77
CA ASP A 215 -7.85 -21.00 -12.22
C ASP A 215 -8.14 -19.82 -13.18
N PRO A 216 -9.34 -19.75 -13.78
CA PRO A 216 -9.69 -18.70 -14.72
C PRO A 216 -9.70 -17.29 -14.09
N ASN A 217 -9.92 -17.16 -12.78
CA ASN A 217 -9.89 -15.87 -12.11
C ASN A 217 -8.47 -15.30 -12.02
N ILE A 218 -7.47 -16.17 -11.82
CA ILE A 218 -6.06 -15.78 -11.80
C ILE A 218 -5.61 -15.38 -13.20
N ALA A 219 -5.97 -16.18 -14.22
CA ALA A 219 -5.69 -15.87 -15.61
C ALA A 219 -6.32 -14.53 -16.03
N ALA A 220 -7.58 -14.27 -15.65
CA ALA A 220 -8.26 -13.01 -15.94
C ALA A 220 -7.58 -11.80 -15.26
N GLN A 221 -7.16 -11.92 -14.00
CA GLN A 221 -6.43 -10.87 -13.31
C GLN A 221 -5.08 -10.58 -13.98
N ALA A 222 -4.31 -11.62 -14.33
CA ALA A 222 -3.06 -11.47 -15.06
C ALA A 222 -3.28 -10.79 -16.42
N GLN A 223 -4.34 -11.16 -17.16
CA GLN A 223 -4.70 -10.55 -18.44
C GLN A 223 -5.00 -9.05 -18.30
N ASN A 224 -5.71 -8.64 -17.25
CA ASN A 224 -6.01 -7.23 -17.00
C ASN A 224 -4.74 -6.41 -16.79
N ILE A 225 -3.80 -6.92 -15.97
CA ILE A 225 -2.52 -6.25 -15.76
C ILE A 225 -1.70 -6.21 -17.05
N TYR A 226 -1.58 -7.32 -17.76
CA TYR A 226 -0.84 -7.42 -19.03
C TYR A 226 -1.33 -6.41 -20.07
N ASN A 227 -2.66 -6.31 -20.24
CA ASN A 227 -3.28 -5.34 -21.15
C ASN A 227 -2.97 -3.90 -20.74
N SER A 228 -2.96 -3.59 -19.43
CA SER A 228 -2.66 -2.25 -18.92
C SER A 228 -1.22 -1.79 -19.17
N LEU A 229 -0.30 -2.73 -19.44
CA LEU A 229 1.12 -2.47 -19.67
C LEU A 229 1.49 -2.44 -21.16
N SER A 230 0.60 -2.92 -22.02
CA SER A 230 0.81 -2.99 -23.47
C SER A 230 0.23 -1.79 -24.24
N GLN A 231 -0.34 -0.82 -23.52
CA GLN A 231 -0.92 0.43 -24.03
C GLN A 231 0.05 1.59 -23.79
#